data_AF-B3GDA2-F1
#
_entry.id   AF-B3GDA2-F1
#
_cell.length_a   1.000
_cell.length_b   1.000
_cell.length_c   1.000
_cell.angle_alpha   90.00
_cell.angle_beta   90.00
_cell.angle_gamma   90.00
#
_symmetry.space_group_name_H-M   'P 1'
#
loop_
_entity.id
_entity.type
_entity.pdbx_description
1 polymer ?
#
loop_
_entity_poly.entity_id
_entity_poly.type
_entity_poly.pdbx_seq_one_letter_code
_entity_poly.pdbx_strand_id
1 'polypeptide(L)'
;SGQVNNPCTVEEEMSVPLKDLIERHCGGVIGGWDNLLAIIPGGSSVPLMPKNVCDTVLMDFDALVAAQSGLGTAAVIVMNKQTDIVKCIARLSLFYKHESCGQCTPCREGCNWLNKMMWRFVDGKAKPSEIDMMWELSKQIEGHTICALGDAAAWPVQGLIRHFRPELERRMAEFHKQVLAEQGAKQISQ
;
A
#
# COMPACT_ATOMS: atom_id res chain seq x y z
N SER A 1 8.99 10.84 6.06
CA SER A 1 8.21 10.32 7.20
C SER A 1 8.33 8.80 7.27
N GLY A 2 7.70 8.14 8.25
CA GLY A 2 7.76 6.68 8.39
C GLY A 2 9.03 6.18 9.08
N GLN A 3 9.53 5.02 8.68
CA GLN A 3 10.60 4.27 9.37
C GLN A 3 12.01 4.65 8.88
N VAL A 4 12.34 5.92 9.09
CA VAL A 4 13.69 6.49 8.90
C VAL A 4 14.28 6.90 10.25
N ASN A 5 15.61 7.01 10.34
CA ASN A 5 16.28 7.33 11.61
C ASN A 5 15.94 8.75 12.10
N ASN A 6 15.90 9.73 11.19
CA ASN A 6 15.60 11.13 11.49
C ASN A 6 14.45 11.62 10.58
N PRO A 7 13.18 11.37 10.92
CA PRO A 7 12.07 11.87 10.12
C PRO A 7 12.05 13.40 10.11
N CYS A 8 12.16 14.00 8.92
CA CYS A 8 12.13 15.45 8.75
C CYS A 8 11.31 15.85 7.52
N THR A 9 11.01 17.15 7.45
CA THR A 9 10.65 17.84 6.20
C THR A 9 11.85 18.68 5.80
N VAL A 10 12.30 18.52 4.56
CA VAL A 10 13.45 19.24 4.01
C VAL A 10 13.10 19.70 2.59
N GLU A 11 13.55 20.90 2.24
CA GLU A 11 13.49 21.40 0.88
C GLU A 11 14.76 20.95 0.15
N GLU A 12 14.60 20.35 -1.04
CA GLU A 12 15.69 19.82 -1.85
C GLU A 12 15.32 19.99 -3.33
N GLU A 13 16.32 19.87 -4.22
CA GLU A 13 16.10 19.97 -5.66
C GLU A 13 15.14 18.88 -6.19
N MET A 14 14.36 19.25 -7.21
CA MET A 14 13.60 18.28 -7.98
C MET A 14 14.55 17.30 -8.70
N SER A 15 14.06 16.08 -8.96
CA SER A 15 14.84 15.01 -9.60
C SER A 15 16.02 14.49 -8.77
N VAL A 16 16.11 14.81 -7.47
CA VAL A 16 17.04 14.13 -6.56
C VAL A 16 16.74 12.62 -6.51
N PRO A 17 17.77 11.74 -6.52
CA PRO A 17 17.54 10.31 -6.33
C PRO A 17 16.85 10.03 -4.99
N LEU A 18 15.79 9.21 -5.00
CA LEU A 18 15.00 8.92 -3.78
C LEU A 18 15.86 8.32 -2.67
N LYS A 19 16.80 7.46 -3.04
CA LYS A 19 17.75 6.86 -2.10
C LYS A 19 18.64 7.91 -1.44
N ASP A 20 19.20 8.81 -2.25
CA ASP A 20 20.10 9.86 -1.76
C ASP A 20 19.37 10.84 -0.84
N LEU A 21 18.12 11.19 -1.16
CA LEU A 21 17.27 12.01 -0.31
C LEU A 21 17.10 11.38 1.10
N ILE A 22 16.85 10.08 1.18
CA ILE A 22 16.63 9.36 2.45
C ILE A 22 17.94 9.20 3.22
N GLU A 23 19.00 8.77 2.55
CA GLU A 23 20.32 8.56 3.17
C GLU A 23 20.92 9.87 3.68
N ARG A 24 20.86 10.95 2.88
CA ARG A 24 21.47 12.25 3.20
C ARG A 24 20.70 13.03 4.27
N HIS A 25 19.39 13.14 4.14
CA HIS A 25 18.60 14.05 4.99
C HIS A 25 17.89 13.34 6.13
N CYS A 26 17.38 12.12 5.88
CA CYS A 26 16.62 11.39 6.89
C CYS A 26 17.52 10.45 7.74
N GLY A 27 18.83 10.43 7.49
CA GLY A 27 19.78 9.54 8.15
C GLY A 27 19.60 8.06 7.80
N GLY A 28 18.99 7.75 6.66
CA GLY A 28 18.74 6.39 6.20
C GLY A 28 17.52 5.71 6.82
N VAL A 29 17.21 4.52 6.31
CA VAL A 29 16.14 3.64 6.80
C VAL A 29 16.55 3.04 8.15
N ILE A 30 15.60 2.84 9.07
CA ILE A 30 15.88 2.15 10.34
C ILE A 30 16.34 0.73 10.03
N GLY A 31 17.56 0.38 10.43
CA GLY A 31 18.20 -0.90 10.12
C GLY A 31 18.97 -0.94 8.78
N GLY A 32 19.17 0.22 8.14
CA GLY A 32 19.89 0.36 6.88
C GLY A 32 19.03 0.15 5.64
N TRP A 33 19.55 0.55 4.47
CA TRP A 33 18.82 0.50 3.19
C TRP A 33 18.34 -0.91 2.81
N ASP A 34 19.10 -1.95 3.17
CA ASP A 34 18.71 -3.35 2.92
C ASP A 34 17.50 -3.81 3.76
N ASN A 35 17.16 -3.06 4.81
CA ASN A 35 15.97 -3.29 5.60
C ASN A 35 14.72 -2.60 5.00
N LEU A 36 14.84 -1.90 3.88
CA LEU A 36 13.71 -1.30 3.18
C LEU A 36 12.78 -2.37 2.61
N LEU A 37 11.47 -2.18 2.79
CA LEU A 37 10.42 -3.00 2.18
C LEU A 37 9.79 -2.25 1.00
N ALA A 38 9.22 -1.08 1.27
CA ALA A 38 8.52 -0.27 0.28
C ALA A 38 8.48 1.21 0.69
N ILE A 39 8.24 2.08 -0.29
CA ILE A 39 8.07 3.52 -0.09
C ILE A 39 6.81 3.98 -0.81
N ILE A 40 6.03 4.85 -0.15
CA ILE A 40 5.01 5.65 -0.83
C ILE A 40 5.63 7.02 -1.09
N PRO A 41 5.94 7.40 -2.35
CA PRO A 41 6.77 8.57 -2.63
C PRO A 41 6.03 9.91 -2.46
N GLY A 42 4.71 9.92 -2.61
CA GLY A 42 3.94 11.14 -2.84
C GLY A 42 2.74 11.37 -1.94
N GLY A 43 2.83 10.96 -0.66
CA GLY A 43 1.69 10.93 0.24
C GLY A 43 0.78 9.73 0.00
N SER A 44 -0.22 9.54 0.86
CA SER A 44 -1.02 8.31 0.88
C SER A 44 -1.81 8.01 -0.39
N SER A 45 -1.95 8.98 -1.30
CA SER A 45 -2.76 8.85 -2.50
C SER A 45 -2.07 8.08 -3.60
N VAL A 46 -0.75 7.91 -3.57
CA VAL A 46 0.00 7.31 -4.69
C VAL A 46 0.34 5.84 -4.42
N PRO A 47 0.50 5.01 -5.48
CA PRO A 47 0.94 3.63 -5.34
C PRO A 47 2.29 3.52 -4.62
N LEU A 48 2.41 2.55 -3.73
CA LEU A 48 3.70 2.18 -3.14
C LEU A 48 4.65 1.60 -4.19
N MET A 49 5.95 1.76 -3.96
CA MET A 49 7.03 1.19 -4.77
C MET A 49 7.89 0.24 -3.93
N PRO A 50 8.24 -0.95 -4.42
CA PRO A 50 9.15 -1.87 -3.75
C PRO A 50 10.60 -1.37 -3.79
N LYS A 51 11.46 -1.89 -2.90
CA LYS A 51 12.88 -1.49 -2.79
C LYS A 51 13.61 -1.43 -4.14
N ASN A 52 13.44 -2.43 -5.00
CA ASN A 52 14.15 -2.52 -6.28
C ASN A 52 13.82 -1.36 -7.24
N VAL A 53 12.62 -0.79 -7.16
CA VAL A 53 12.26 0.42 -7.91
C VAL A 53 12.84 1.66 -7.22
N CYS A 54 12.80 1.70 -5.88
CA CYS A 54 13.34 2.80 -5.08
C CYS A 54 14.85 2.96 -5.20
N ASP A 55 15.58 1.91 -5.59
CA ASP A 55 17.04 1.92 -5.75
C ASP A 55 17.51 2.89 -6.86
N THR A 56 16.68 3.17 -7.88
CA THR A 56 17.08 3.96 -9.07
C THR A 56 16.15 5.12 -9.42
N VAL A 57 15.02 5.29 -8.71
CA VAL A 57 14.01 6.29 -9.07
C VAL A 57 14.41 7.70 -8.63
N LEU A 58 14.04 8.69 -9.44
CA LEU A 58 14.20 10.11 -9.14
C LEU A 58 12.91 10.69 -8.56
N MET A 59 13.05 11.68 -7.68
CA MET A 59 11.92 12.41 -7.08
C MET A 59 11.45 13.54 -7.99
N ASP A 60 10.84 13.18 -9.12
CA ASP A 60 10.13 14.08 -10.01
C ASP A 60 8.83 13.45 -10.56
N PHE A 61 8.06 14.23 -11.30
CA PHE A 61 6.76 13.78 -11.80
C PHE A 61 6.90 12.65 -12.83
N ASP A 62 7.78 12.80 -13.81
CA ASP A 62 7.86 11.89 -14.96
C ASP A 62 8.47 10.54 -14.57
N ALA A 63 9.53 10.54 -13.76
CA ALA A 63 10.16 9.31 -13.28
C ALA A 63 9.20 8.48 -12.41
N LEU A 64 8.42 9.13 -11.54
CA LEU A 64 7.46 8.42 -10.69
C LEU A 64 6.25 7.91 -11.47
N VAL A 65 5.77 8.65 -12.48
CA VAL A 65 4.75 8.14 -13.41
C VAL A 65 5.26 6.94 -14.21
N ALA A 66 6.50 7.00 -14.70
CA ALA A 66 7.14 5.87 -15.40
C ALA A 66 7.30 4.65 -14.49
N ALA A 67 7.53 4.85 -13.18
CA ALA A 67 7.54 3.82 -12.15
C ALA A 67 6.13 3.32 -11.74
N GLN A 68 5.08 3.75 -12.43
CA GLN A 68 3.67 3.44 -12.11
C GLN A 68 3.24 3.90 -10.72
N SER A 69 3.82 4.99 -10.24
CA SER A 69 3.44 5.71 -9.02
C SER A 69 3.15 7.19 -9.38
N GLY A 70 3.31 8.11 -8.43
CA GLY A 70 3.20 9.54 -8.65
C GLY A 70 3.91 10.35 -7.58
N LEU A 71 4.29 11.59 -7.90
CA LEU A 71 4.96 12.49 -6.96
C LEU A 71 4.03 13.02 -5.88
N GLY A 72 2.75 13.23 -6.18
CA GLY A 72 1.76 13.74 -5.24
C GLY A 72 2.25 14.99 -4.49
N THR A 73 2.22 14.95 -3.16
CA THR A 73 2.73 16.05 -2.31
C THR A 73 4.22 15.95 -1.98
N ALA A 74 4.96 15.01 -2.58
CA ALA A 74 6.31 14.60 -2.20
C ALA A 74 6.46 14.20 -0.71
N ALA A 75 5.35 13.81 -0.06
CA ALA A 75 5.38 13.27 1.29
C ALA A 75 5.81 11.80 1.29
N VAL A 76 7.12 11.58 1.32
CA VAL A 76 7.74 10.24 1.29
C VAL A 76 7.47 9.48 2.59
N ILE A 77 6.74 8.36 2.51
CA ILE A 77 6.47 7.45 3.64
C ILE A 77 7.30 6.18 3.46
N VAL A 78 8.28 5.99 4.33
CA VAL A 78 9.20 4.83 4.30
C VAL A 78 8.67 3.69 5.17
N MET A 79 8.67 2.47 4.62
CA MET A 79 8.30 1.23 5.33
C MET A 79 9.45 0.21 5.22
N ASN A 80 9.91 -0.28 6.37
CA ASN A 80 10.92 -1.33 6.52
C ASN A 80 10.28 -2.73 6.60
N LYS A 81 11.10 -3.78 6.62
CA LYS A 81 10.66 -5.19 6.61
C LYS A 81 9.91 -5.63 7.88
N GLN A 82 10.00 -4.89 8.98
CA GLN A 82 9.25 -5.17 10.20
C GLN A 82 7.77 -4.74 10.10
N THR A 83 7.39 -4.02 9.04
CA THR A 83 6.05 -3.50 8.85
C THR A 83 5.12 -4.51 8.19
N ASP A 84 3.92 -4.64 8.76
CA ASP A 84 2.79 -5.27 8.08
C ASP A 84 2.24 -4.33 7.01
N ILE A 85 2.77 -4.45 5.79
CA ILE A 85 2.39 -3.59 4.66
C ILE A 85 0.91 -3.71 4.30
N VAL A 86 0.31 -4.91 4.44
CA VAL A 86 -1.12 -5.13 4.16
C VAL A 86 -1.96 -4.33 5.17
N LYS A 87 -1.58 -4.35 6.44
CA LYS A 87 -2.25 -3.57 7.50
C LYS A 87 -2.05 -2.06 7.32
N CYS A 88 -0.88 -1.62 6.88
CA CYS A 88 -0.64 -0.21 6.55
C CYS A 88 -1.58 0.27 5.44
N ILE A 89 -1.68 -0.46 4.33
CA ILE A 89 -2.58 -0.09 3.23
C ILE A 89 -4.05 -0.22 3.65
N ALA A 90 -4.42 -1.23 4.44
CA ALA A 90 -5.78 -1.33 4.99
C ALA A 90 -6.13 -0.11 5.87
N ARG A 91 -5.16 0.43 6.62
CA ARG A 91 -5.35 1.64 7.41
C ARG A 91 -5.53 2.88 6.53
N LEU A 92 -4.85 2.96 5.38
CA LEU A 92 -5.09 3.98 4.37
C LEU A 92 -6.47 3.85 3.73
N SER A 93 -6.91 2.65 3.37
CA SER A 93 -8.27 2.42 2.87
C SER A 93 -9.33 2.83 3.90
N LEU A 94 -9.09 2.59 5.19
CA LEU A 94 -9.95 3.09 6.27
C LEU A 94 -9.99 4.62 6.32
N PHE A 95 -8.85 5.29 6.13
CA PHE A 95 -8.77 6.75 6.05
C PHE A 95 -9.62 7.28 4.88
N TYR A 96 -9.44 6.74 3.67
CA TYR A 96 -10.23 7.18 2.51
C TYR A 96 -11.73 6.88 2.65
N LYS A 97 -12.09 5.78 3.31
CA LYS A 97 -13.49 5.49 3.67
C LYS A 97 -14.05 6.52 4.66
N HIS A 98 -13.24 7.03 5.58
CA HIS A 98 -13.67 8.01 6.58
C HIS A 98 -13.77 9.43 6.00
N GLU A 99 -12.79 9.82 5.19
CA GLU A 99 -12.68 11.17 4.60
C GLU A 99 -13.38 11.32 3.23
N SER A 100 -14.10 10.29 2.78
CA SER A 100 -14.95 10.38 1.60
C SER A 100 -16.21 11.17 1.93
N CYS A 101 -16.46 12.26 1.19
CA CYS A 101 -17.68 13.07 1.35
C CYS A 101 -18.97 12.34 0.96
N GLY A 102 -18.86 11.18 0.30
CA GLY A 102 -20.00 10.35 -0.07
C GLY A 102 -20.86 10.87 -1.23
N GLN A 103 -20.40 11.85 -2.01
CA GLN A 103 -21.22 12.44 -3.09
C GLN A 103 -21.42 11.47 -4.27
N CYS A 104 -20.34 10.97 -4.88
CA CYS A 104 -20.42 10.05 -6.03
C CYS A 104 -20.45 8.58 -5.58
N THR A 105 -21.33 7.79 -6.20
CA THR A 105 -21.55 6.38 -5.84
C THR A 105 -20.28 5.51 -5.92
N PRO A 106 -19.44 5.61 -6.98
CA PRO A 106 -18.23 4.78 -7.06
C PRO A 106 -17.27 5.03 -5.89
N CYS A 107 -17.12 6.29 -5.44
CA CYS A 107 -16.31 6.61 -4.27
C CYS A 107 -16.99 6.18 -2.96
N ARG A 108 -18.27 6.54 -2.77
CA ARG A 108 -19.00 6.29 -1.52
C ARG A 108 -19.09 4.80 -1.19
N GLU A 109 -19.52 3.99 -2.15
CA GLU A 109 -19.68 2.55 -1.96
C GLU A 109 -18.36 1.81 -2.16
N GLY A 110 -17.58 2.21 -3.16
CA GLY A 110 -16.30 1.59 -3.48
C GLY A 110 -15.28 1.68 -2.35
N CYS A 111 -15.09 2.87 -1.74
CA CYS A 111 -14.16 3.01 -0.61
C CYS A 111 -14.57 2.15 0.60
N ASN A 112 -15.88 2.03 0.86
CA ASN A 112 -16.39 1.18 1.92
C ASN A 112 -16.10 -0.31 1.63
N TRP A 113 -16.29 -0.73 0.39
CA TRP A 113 -16.03 -2.11 -0.03
C TRP A 113 -14.53 -2.44 -0.03
N LEU A 114 -13.69 -1.55 -0.57
CA LEU A 114 -12.22 -1.64 -0.49
C LEU A 114 -11.77 -1.83 0.97
N ASN A 115 -12.25 -0.99 1.89
CA ASN A 115 -11.88 -1.10 3.30
C ASN A 115 -12.28 -2.46 3.90
N LYS A 116 -13.54 -2.91 3.69
CA LYS A 116 -13.99 -4.22 4.21
C LYS A 116 -13.12 -5.38 3.68
N MET A 117 -12.81 -5.37 2.40
CA MET A 117 -12.00 -6.39 1.76
C MET A 117 -10.54 -6.34 2.22
N MET A 118 -9.97 -5.14 2.39
CA MET A 118 -8.62 -4.97 2.91
C MET A 118 -8.47 -5.53 4.33
N TRP A 119 -9.45 -5.34 5.22
CA TRP A 119 -9.40 -5.96 6.54
C TRP A 119 -9.53 -7.49 6.50
N ARG A 120 -10.27 -8.05 5.53
CA ARG A 120 -10.25 -9.50 5.28
C ARG A 120 -8.89 -10.00 4.79
N PHE A 121 -8.18 -9.20 3.99
CA PHE A 121 -6.80 -9.51 3.59
C PHE A 121 -5.83 -9.43 4.76
N VAL A 122 -5.99 -8.46 5.66
CA VAL A 122 -5.20 -8.37 6.91
C VAL A 122 -5.39 -9.63 7.75
N ASP A 123 -6.61 -10.12 7.89
CA ASP A 123 -6.93 -11.34 8.65
C ASP A 123 -6.56 -12.64 7.90
N GLY A 124 -6.25 -12.58 6.60
CA GLY A 124 -6.03 -13.78 5.77
C GLY A 124 -7.31 -14.56 5.42
N LYS A 125 -8.50 -14.05 5.76
CA LYS A 125 -9.83 -14.67 5.56
C LYS A 125 -10.35 -14.62 4.11
N ALA A 126 -9.52 -14.17 3.18
CA ALA A 126 -9.90 -14.04 1.78
C ALA A 126 -9.38 -15.21 0.95
N LYS A 127 -9.93 -15.34 -0.25
CA LYS A 127 -9.49 -16.30 -1.28
C LYS A 127 -8.58 -15.60 -2.30
N PRO A 128 -7.64 -16.31 -2.94
CA PRO A 128 -6.78 -15.72 -3.96
C PRO A 128 -7.55 -15.05 -5.11
N SER A 129 -8.72 -15.59 -5.50
CA SER A 129 -9.59 -14.98 -6.52
C SER A 129 -10.13 -13.61 -6.13
N GLU A 130 -10.19 -13.30 -4.83
CA GLU A 130 -10.65 -11.99 -4.36
C GLU A 130 -9.60 -10.90 -4.55
N ILE A 131 -8.33 -11.26 -4.80
CA ILE A 131 -7.27 -10.30 -5.16
C ILE A 131 -7.59 -9.70 -6.54
N ASP A 132 -7.97 -10.53 -7.51
CA ASP A 132 -8.34 -10.07 -8.86
C ASP A 132 -9.65 -9.29 -8.84
N MET A 133 -10.64 -9.72 -8.05
CA MET A 133 -11.87 -8.95 -7.82
C MET A 133 -11.57 -7.57 -7.21
N MET A 134 -10.63 -7.49 -6.26
CA MET A 134 -10.21 -6.22 -5.67
C MET A 134 -9.55 -5.31 -6.71
N TRP A 135 -8.76 -5.88 -7.62
CA TRP A 135 -8.17 -5.13 -8.73
C TRP A 135 -9.25 -4.55 -9.65
N GLU A 136 -10.22 -5.36 -10.06
CA GLU A 136 -11.35 -4.91 -10.89
C GLU A 136 -12.17 -3.81 -10.22
N LEU A 137 -12.50 -3.98 -8.93
CA LEU A 137 -13.20 -2.97 -8.14
C LEU A 137 -12.41 -1.66 -8.11
N SER A 138 -11.10 -1.71 -7.90
CA SER A 138 -10.27 -0.51 -7.87
C SER A 138 -10.30 0.24 -9.21
N LYS A 139 -10.39 -0.48 -10.34
CA LYS A 139 -10.51 0.10 -11.69
C LYS A 139 -11.90 0.65 -12.00
N GLN A 140 -12.94 0.14 -11.34
CA GLN A 140 -14.30 0.71 -11.42
C GLN A 140 -14.46 1.98 -10.58
N ILE A 141 -13.61 2.18 -9.57
CA ILE A 141 -13.57 3.41 -8.79
C ILE A 141 -12.75 4.46 -9.55
N GLU A 142 -11.54 4.09 -9.96
CA GLU A 142 -10.62 4.94 -10.70
C GLU A 142 -11.28 5.49 -11.98
N GLY A 143 -11.20 6.81 -12.18
CA GLY A 143 -11.75 7.48 -13.36
C GLY A 143 -13.28 7.58 -13.43
N HIS A 144 -14.02 7.01 -12.47
CA HIS A 144 -15.49 7.05 -12.42
C HIS A 144 -16.02 7.89 -11.25
N THR A 145 -15.15 8.66 -10.59
CA THR A 145 -15.50 9.55 -9.48
C THR A 145 -15.47 11.02 -9.89
N ILE A 146 -16.16 11.87 -9.13
CA ILE A 146 -16.21 13.33 -9.42
C ILE A 146 -14.86 14.01 -9.15
N CYS A 147 -14.17 13.60 -8.08
CA CYS A 147 -12.86 14.13 -7.72
C CYS A 147 -11.83 13.00 -7.61
N ALA A 148 -10.56 13.38 -7.48
CA ALA A 148 -9.42 12.46 -7.40
C ALA A 148 -9.32 11.67 -6.08
N LEU A 149 -10.25 11.87 -5.12
CA LEU A 149 -10.27 11.06 -3.90
C LEU A 149 -10.54 9.58 -4.21
N GLY A 150 -11.35 9.29 -5.23
CA GLY A 150 -11.58 7.94 -5.71
C GLY A 150 -10.30 7.26 -6.19
N ASP A 151 -9.54 7.95 -7.04
CA ASP A 151 -8.24 7.48 -7.53
C ASP A 151 -7.26 7.30 -6.35
N ALA A 152 -7.20 8.27 -5.44
CA ALA A 152 -6.37 8.22 -4.24
C ALA A 152 -6.73 7.05 -3.29
N ALA A 153 -7.98 6.60 -3.28
CA ALA A 153 -8.42 5.43 -2.51
C ALA A 153 -8.08 4.10 -3.22
N ALA A 154 -8.11 4.09 -4.55
CA ALA A 154 -7.86 2.91 -5.38
C ALA A 154 -6.36 2.61 -5.53
N TRP A 155 -5.54 3.64 -5.77
CA TRP A 155 -4.12 3.51 -6.09
C TRP A 155 -3.25 2.82 -5.03
N PRO A 156 -3.43 3.03 -3.71
CA PRO A 156 -2.67 2.29 -2.70
C PRO A 156 -2.97 0.80 -2.72
N VAL A 157 -4.22 0.42 -2.98
CA VAL A 157 -4.64 -0.98 -3.11
C VAL A 157 -4.08 -1.59 -4.40
N GLN A 158 -4.12 -0.85 -5.52
CA GLN A 158 -3.50 -1.29 -6.78
C GLN A 158 -2.00 -1.50 -6.62
N GLY A 159 -1.28 -0.56 -5.98
CA GLY A 159 0.15 -0.69 -5.71
C GLY A 159 0.48 -1.90 -4.84
N LEU A 160 -0.32 -2.15 -3.79
CA LEU A 160 -0.19 -3.33 -2.96
C LEU A 160 -0.38 -4.63 -3.76
N ILE A 161 -1.45 -4.73 -4.54
CA ILE A 161 -1.72 -5.93 -5.34
C ILE A 161 -0.59 -6.15 -6.35
N ARG A 162 -0.15 -5.11 -7.06
CA ARG A 162 0.88 -5.22 -8.09
C ARG A 162 2.23 -5.70 -7.56
N HIS A 163 2.66 -5.20 -6.39
CA HIS A 163 4.00 -5.46 -5.88
C HIS A 163 4.05 -6.52 -4.77
N PHE A 164 2.95 -6.72 -4.05
CA PHE A 164 2.87 -7.57 -2.86
C PHE A 164 1.76 -8.63 -2.94
N ARG A 165 1.31 -9.00 -4.15
CA ARG A 165 0.43 -10.18 -4.34
C ARG A 165 0.98 -11.45 -3.69
N PRO A 166 2.28 -11.79 -3.79
CA PRO A 166 2.81 -12.97 -3.11
C PRO A 166 2.64 -12.93 -1.59
N GLU A 167 2.74 -11.75 -0.97
CA GLU A 167 2.54 -11.58 0.47
C GLU A 167 1.06 -11.76 0.86
N LEU A 168 0.14 -11.27 0.03
CA LEU A 168 -1.31 -11.49 0.20
C LEU A 168 -1.63 -12.99 0.12
N GLU A 169 -1.14 -13.68 -0.91
CA GLU A 169 -1.35 -15.12 -1.12
C GLU A 169 -0.74 -15.96 0.01
N ARG A 170 0.48 -15.61 0.46
CA ARG A 170 1.15 -16.25 1.60
C ARG A 170 0.28 -16.16 2.86
N ARG A 171 -0.23 -14.96 3.18
CA ARG A 171 -1.07 -14.73 4.36
C ARG A 171 -2.38 -15.52 4.29
N MET A 172 -3.02 -15.56 3.13
CA MET A 172 -4.23 -16.38 2.93
C MET A 172 -3.94 -17.88 3.11
N ALA A 173 -2.83 -18.38 2.56
CA ALA A 173 -2.44 -19.77 2.68
C ALA A 173 -2.14 -20.17 4.14
N GLU A 174 -1.49 -19.29 4.91
CA GLU A 174 -1.24 -19.51 6.34
C GLU A 174 -2.53 -19.59 7.15
N PHE A 175 -3.48 -18.68 6.89
CA PHE A 175 -4.79 -18.72 7.54
C PHE A 175 -5.53 -20.03 7.23
N HIS A 176 -5.56 -20.47 5.96
CA HIS A 176 -6.23 -21.72 5.57
C HIS A 176 -5.58 -22.94 6.22
N LYS A 177 -4.24 -22.99 6.33
CA LYS A 177 -3.53 -24.06 7.05
C LYS A 177 -3.92 -24.12 8.53
N GLN A 178 -4.03 -22.97 9.20
CA GLN A 178 -4.44 -22.89 10.61
C GLN A 178 -5.87 -23.39 10.79
N VAL A 179 -6.81 -22.94 9.95
CA VAL A 179 -8.21 -23.37 10.01
C VAL A 179 -8.34 -24.89 9.81
N LEU A 180 -7.62 -25.47 8.85
CA LEU A 180 -7.62 -26.92 8.62
C LEU A 180 -7.05 -27.70 9.82
N ALA A 181 -5.97 -27.19 10.43
CA ALA A 181 -5.38 -27.80 11.62
C ALA A 181 -6.35 -27.79 12.82
N GLU A 182 -7.05 -26.67 13.04
CA GLU A 182 -8.06 -26.55 14.10
C GLU A 182 -9.27 -27.47 13.88
N GLN A 183 -9.71 -27.63 12.63
CA GLN A 183 -10.80 -28.55 12.27
C GLN A 183 -10.40 -30.01 12.50
N GLY A 184 -9.18 -30.39 12.11
CA GLY A 184 -8.65 -31.73 12.36
C GLY A 184 -8.48 -32.04 13.85
N ALA A 185 -8.01 -31.09 14.66
CA ALA A 185 -7.88 -31.26 16.11
C ALA A 185 -9.24 -31.50 16.79
N LYS A 186 -10.28 -30.79 16.36
CA LYS A 186 -11.66 -30.98 16.87
C LYS A 186 -12.25 -32.36 16.51
N GLN A 187 -11.88 -32.91 15.35
CA GLN A 187 -12.30 -34.24 14.90
C GLN A 187 -11.61 -35.39 15.66
N ILE A 188 -10.40 -35.19 16.18
CA ILE A 188 -9.66 -36.21 16.96
C ILE A 188 -10.11 -36.22 18.44
N SER A 189 -10.66 -35.10 18.94
CA SER A 189 -11.15 -34.97 20.32
C SER A 189 -12.60 -35.41 20.55
N GLN A 190 -13.28 -35.93 19.51
CA GLN A 190 -14.64 -36.49 19.58
C GLN A 190 -14.58 -38.01 19.41
#